data_AF-A0A1G3F460-F1
#
_entry.id   AF-A0A1G3F460-F1
#
_cell.length_a   1.000
_cell.length_b   1.000
_cell.length_c   1.000
_cell.angle_alpha   90.00
_cell.angle_beta   90.00
_cell.angle_gamma   90.00
#
_symmetry.space_group_name_H-M   'P 1'
#
loop_
_entity.id
_entity.type
_entity.pdbx_description
1 polymer ?
#
loop_
_entity_poly.entity_id
_entity_poly.type
_entity_poly.pdbx_seq_one_letter_code
_entity_poly.pdbx_strand_id
1 'polypeptide(L)'
;MYLLGSLYHMGQHAHGSLVQRDFVKASLYLGNAAIRGSVLAMAKMAEIKLAMRQYREAMNWAQIYGHYERLLPKSKHPHDGYAAELVQRIADKLGRSAMPGIMNDVNSFIALNDAKIRAGTDSKFATEKLAPVPKSKAYLPPSGRFAPRAGFADCLLAFNADGSLADVWLLDSVPDPELGVTLRRYAQEMTAPPMAAGAGSALRYAWMPIMYDDGRYRAAVVH
;
A
#
# COMPACT_ATOMS: atom_id res chain seq x y z
N MET A 1 -9.72 2.03 10.85
CA MET A 1 -9.04 0.72 11.04
C MET A 1 -7.75 0.63 10.25
N TYR A 2 -7.76 0.90 8.93
CA TYR A 2 -6.54 0.83 8.10
C TYR A 2 -5.34 1.63 8.63
N LEU A 3 -5.50 2.94 8.83
CA LEU A 3 -4.40 3.81 9.27
C LEU A 3 -3.84 3.39 10.63
N LEU A 4 -4.71 3.08 11.59
CA LEU A 4 -4.29 2.62 12.91
C LEU A 4 -3.49 1.32 12.83
N GLY A 5 -3.94 0.36 12.02
CA GLY A 5 -3.19 -0.88 11.80
C GLY A 5 -1.84 -0.64 11.12
N SER A 6 -1.77 0.33 10.20
CA SER A 6 -0.54 0.74 9.52
C SER A 6 0.47 1.35 10.49
N LEU A 7 0.01 2.18 11.44
CA LEU A 7 0.88 2.74 12.48
C LEU A 7 1.46 1.65 13.40
N TYR A 8 0.66 0.65 13.79
CA TYR A 8 1.18 -0.50 14.56
C TYR A 8 2.10 -1.42 13.74
N HIS A 9 1.90 -1.50 12.43
CA HIS A 9 2.76 -2.29 11.54
C HIS A 9 4.16 -1.66 11.42
N MET A 10 4.22 -0.36 11.17
CA MET A 10 5.48 0.37 11.02
C MET A 10 6.15 0.63 12.38
N GLY A 11 5.33 0.86 13.42
CA GLY A 11 5.78 1.13 14.78
C GLY A 11 6.72 2.32 14.84
N GLN A 12 7.86 2.14 15.50
CA GLN A 12 8.91 3.14 15.65
C GLN A 12 9.56 3.60 14.34
N HIS A 13 9.33 2.91 13.20
CA HIS A 13 9.86 3.33 11.90
C HIS A 13 8.98 4.38 11.20
N ALA A 14 7.74 4.61 11.68
CA ALA A 14 6.89 5.66 11.13
C ALA A 14 7.33 7.04 11.64
N HIS A 15 7.17 8.07 10.81
CA HIS A 15 7.60 9.41 11.16
C HIS A 15 6.78 9.96 12.34
N GLY A 16 7.45 10.32 13.44
CA GLY A 16 6.78 10.84 14.64
C GLY A 16 5.93 9.80 15.38
N SER A 17 6.20 8.51 15.19
CA SER A 17 5.39 7.45 15.78
C SER A 17 5.39 7.47 17.31
N LEU A 18 4.19 7.37 17.89
CA LEU A 18 3.95 7.22 19.33
C LEU A 18 3.74 5.76 19.74
N VAL A 19 3.78 4.82 18.79
CA VAL A 19 3.48 3.40 19.03
C VAL A 19 4.68 2.53 18.67
N GLN A 20 4.87 1.49 19.47
CA GLN A 20 5.83 0.42 19.15
C GLN A 20 5.24 -0.52 18.10
N ARG A 21 6.11 -1.16 17.33
CA ARG A 21 5.69 -2.16 16.36
C ARG A 21 5.00 -3.33 17.05
N ASP A 22 3.77 -3.63 16.63
CA ASP A 22 2.93 -4.69 17.20
C ASP A 22 2.17 -5.38 16.07
N PHE A 23 2.69 -6.52 15.62
CA PHE A 23 2.08 -7.29 14.53
C PHE A 23 0.73 -7.91 14.88
N VAL A 24 0.44 -8.13 16.17
CA VAL A 24 -0.85 -8.67 16.60
C VAL A 24 -1.92 -7.60 16.44
N LYS A 25 -1.68 -6.39 16.97
CA LYS A 25 -2.59 -5.25 16.77
C LYS A 25 -2.70 -4.84 15.32
N ALA A 26 -1.58 -4.79 14.60
CA ALA A 26 -1.59 -4.51 13.17
C ALA A 26 -2.47 -5.51 12.42
N SER A 27 -2.30 -6.82 12.68
CA SER A 27 -3.13 -7.88 12.07
C SER A 27 -4.62 -7.71 12.39
N LEU A 28 -4.96 -7.36 13.63
CA LEU A 28 -6.34 -7.15 14.05
C LEU A 28 -7.00 -6.00 13.27
N TYR A 29 -6.34 -4.85 13.19
CA TYR A 29 -6.90 -3.67 12.54
C TYR A 29 -6.87 -3.77 11.01
N LEU A 30 -5.79 -4.28 10.43
CA LEU A 30 -5.67 -4.46 8.98
C LEU A 30 -6.54 -5.60 8.47
N GLY A 31 -6.68 -6.71 9.21
CA GLY A 31 -7.61 -7.78 8.85
C GLY A 31 -9.07 -7.29 8.82
N ASN A 32 -9.46 -6.47 9.80
CA ASN A 32 -10.77 -5.82 9.79
C ASN A 32 -10.96 -4.83 8.63
N ALA A 33 -9.90 -4.12 8.24
CA ALA A 33 -9.93 -3.24 7.07
C ALA A 33 -10.03 -4.04 5.76
N ALA A 34 -9.31 -5.16 5.65
CA ALA A 34 -9.32 -6.05 4.48
C ALA A 34 -10.72 -6.63 4.23
N ILE A 35 -11.36 -7.17 5.27
CA ILE A 35 -12.74 -7.71 5.18
C ILE A 35 -13.77 -6.62 4.84
N ARG A 36 -13.43 -5.34 5.04
CA ARG A 36 -14.24 -4.17 4.66
C ARG A 36 -13.82 -3.55 3.31
N GLY A 37 -13.07 -4.26 2.47
CA GLY A 37 -12.76 -3.82 1.11
C GLY A 37 -11.41 -3.12 0.92
N SER A 38 -10.57 -3.01 1.95
CA SER A 38 -9.24 -2.41 1.78
C SER A 38 -8.26 -3.40 1.15
N VAL A 39 -8.05 -3.28 -0.16
CA VAL A 39 -7.12 -4.12 -0.93
C VAL A 39 -5.67 -3.95 -0.44
N LEU A 40 -5.23 -2.72 -0.17
CA LEU A 40 -3.89 -2.49 0.41
C LEU A 40 -3.73 -3.15 1.80
N ALA A 41 -4.81 -3.29 2.58
CA ALA A 41 -4.75 -4.00 3.85
C ALA A 41 -4.45 -5.49 3.66
N MET A 42 -4.98 -6.10 2.60
CA MET A 42 -4.73 -7.51 2.26
C MET A 42 -3.24 -7.73 1.95
N ALA A 43 -2.65 -6.83 1.15
CA ALA A 43 -1.21 -6.84 0.90
C ALA A 43 -0.39 -6.72 2.19
N LYS A 44 -0.73 -5.77 3.06
CA LYS A 44 -0.02 -5.62 4.35
C LYS A 44 -0.21 -6.81 5.27
N MET A 45 -1.39 -7.44 5.27
CA MET A 45 -1.61 -8.69 6.00
C MET A 45 -0.66 -9.78 5.54
N ALA A 46 -0.46 -9.94 4.22
CA ALA A 46 0.50 -10.91 3.69
C ALA A 46 1.92 -10.64 4.19
N GLU A 47 2.37 -9.38 4.17
CA GLU A 47 3.71 -8.98 4.63
C GLU A 47 3.89 -9.18 6.14
N ILE A 48 2.88 -8.85 6.94
CA ILE A 48 2.90 -9.12 8.39
C ILE A 48 3.03 -10.62 8.65
N LYS A 49 2.23 -11.45 7.96
CA LYS A 49 2.29 -12.91 8.12
C LYS A 49 3.63 -13.48 7.64
N LEU A 50 4.19 -12.93 6.58
CA LEU A 50 5.53 -13.29 6.11
C LEU A 50 6.59 -12.95 7.16
N ALA A 51 6.56 -11.74 7.72
CA ALA A 51 7.48 -11.30 8.79
C ALA A 51 7.35 -12.16 10.06
N MET A 52 6.14 -12.61 10.39
CA MET A 52 5.86 -13.54 11.48
C MET A 52 6.21 -15.01 11.17
N ARG A 53 6.75 -15.31 9.98
CA ARG A 53 7.04 -16.67 9.48
C ARG A 53 5.82 -17.59 9.38
N GLN A 54 4.63 -17.01 9.28
CA GLN A 54 3.36 -17.70 9.09
C GLN A 54 3.11 -17.88 7.59
N TYR A 55 3.99 -18.62 6.90
CA TYR A 55 4.07 -18.60 5.44
C TYR A 55 2.79 -19.04 4.71
N ARG A 56 2.06 -20.04 5.23
CA ARG A 56 0.77 -20.46 4.65
C ARG A 56 -0.24 -19.33 4.68
N GLU A 57 -0.36 -18.66 5.83
CA GLU A 57 -1.27 -17.53 6.02
C GLU A 57 -0.84 -16.31 5.18
N ALA A 58 0.47 -16.09 5.05
CA ALA A 58 1.02 -15.07 4.16
C ALA A 58 0.60 -15.33 2.70
N MET A 59 0.72 -16.57 2.23
CA MET A 59 0.31 -16.94 0.88
C MET A 59 -1.21 -16.79 0.70
N ASN A 60 -2.02 -17.19 1.69
CA ASN A 60 -3.47 -16.99 1.63
C ASN A 60 -3.79 -15.50 1.40
N TRP A 61 -3.21 -14.60 2.21
CA TRP A 61 -3.42 -13.15 2.03
C TRP A 61 -2.86 -12.59 0.72
N ALA A 62 -1.72 -13.09 0.25
CA ALA A 62 -1.13 -12.68 -1.03
C ALA A 62 -2.02 -13.06 -2.22
N GLN A 63 -2.61 -14.25 -2.22
CA GLN A 63 -3.55 -14.70 -3.25
C GLN A 63 -4.88 -13.93 -3.18
N ILE A 64 -5.38 -13.66 -1.97
CA ILE A 64 -6.58 -12.82 -1.76
C ILE A 64 -6.33 -11.40 -2.29
N TYR A 65 -5.18 -10.80 -1.98
CA TYR A 65 -4.77 -9.51 -2.52
C TYR A 65 -4.75 -9.53 -4.06
N GLY A 66 -4.04 -10.48 -4.66
CA GLY A 66 -3.95 -10.58 -6.13
C GLY A 66 -5.30 -10.84 -6.81
N HIS A 67 -6.24 -11.51 -6.14
CA HIS A 67 -7.62 -11.64 -6.61
C HIS A 67 -8.34 -10.29 -6.65
N TYR A 68 -8.36 -9.55 -5.54
CA TYR A 68 -9.12 -8.30 -5.43
C TYR A 68 -8.47 -7.12 -6.15
N GLU A 69 -7.14 -7.08 -6.26
CA GLU A 69 -6.39 -6.10 -7.02
C GLU A 69 -6.78 -6.11 -8.51
N ARG A 70 -6.95 -7.30 -9.10
CA ARG A 70 -7.38 -7.46 -10.51
C ARG A 70 -8.81 -7.02 -10.78
N LEU A 71 -9.61 -6.86 -9.72
CA LEU A 71 -11.00 -6.39 -9.82
C LEU A 71 -11.11 -4.87 -9.70
N LEU A 72 -10.02 -4.18 -9.33
CA LEU A 72 -10.00 -2.73 -9.30
C LEU A 72 -10.11 -2.16 -10.73
N PRO A 73 -10.66 -0.94 -10.91
CA PRO A 73 -10.65 -0.27 -12.22
C PRO A 73 -9.22 -0.11 -12.75
N LYS A 74 -9.04 -0.13 -14.09
CA LYS A 74 -7.72 -0.02 -14.72
C LYS A 74 -6.90 1.21 -14.29
N SER A 75 -7.54 2.32 -13.98
CA SER A 75 -6.91 3.54 -13.46
C SER A 75 -6.42 3.43 -12.00
N LYS A 76 -6.75 2.32 -11.33
CA LYS A 76 -6.43 2.03 -9.93
C LYS A 76 -5.69 0.70 -9.75
N HIS A 77 -5.33 -0.01 -10.83
CA HIS A 77 -4.46 -1.17 -10.69
C HIS A 77 -3.08 -0.70 -10.22
N PRO A 78 -2.59 -1.18 -9.07
CA PRO A 78 -1.16 -1.27 -8.87
C PRO A 78 -0.58 -2.10 -10.02
N HIS A 79 0.59 -1.72 -10.52
CA HIS A 79 1.26 -2.53 -11.54
C HIS A 79 1.54 -3.94 -11.01
N ASP A 80 1.35 -4.96 -11.86
CA ASP A 80 1.32 -6.40 -11.51
C ASP A 80 2.58 -6.92 -10.77
N GLY A 81 3.69 -6.16 -10.77
CA GLY A 81 4.96 -6.60 -10.25
C GLY A 81 4.98 -6.85 -8.75
N TYR A 82 4.23 -6.07 -7.96
CA TYR A 82 4.25 -6.25 -6.51
C TYR A 82 3.57 -7.54 -6.05
N ALA A 83 2.39 -7.87 -6.57
CA ALA A 83 1.70 -9.12 -6.25
C ALA A 83 2.53 -10.35 -6.62
N ALA A 84 3.14 -10.32 -7.82
CA ALA A 84 4.00 -11.40 -8.30
C ALA A 84 5.25 -11.56 -7.42
N GLU A 85 5.93 -10.46 -7.06
CA GLU A 85 7.11 -10.49 -6.20
C GLU A 85 6.76 -11.00 -4.78
N LEU A 86 5.62 -10.57 -4.23
CA LEU A 86 5.13 -11.04 -2.93
C LEU A 86 4.86 -12.55 -2.94
N VAL A 87 4.13 -13.05 -3.93
CA VAL A 87 3.85 -14.48 -4.08
C VAL A 87 5.16 -15.26 -4.22
N GLN A 88 6.10 -14.80 -5.04
CA GLN A 88 7.40 -15.46 -5.21
C GLN A 88 8.18 -15.54 -3.89
N ARG A 89 8.30 -14.42 -3.15
CA ARG A 89 9.01 -14.38 -1.86
C ARG A 89 8.44 -15.37 -0.84
N ILE A 90 7.12 -15.55 -0.83
CA ILE A 90 6.46 -16.50 0.07
C ILE A 90 6.60 -17.94 -0.46
N ALA A 91 6.46 -18.15 -1.77
CA ALA A 91 6.61 -19.45 -2.41
C ALA A 91 8.01 -20.03 -2.19
N ASP A 92 9.07 -19.22 -2.19
CA ASP A 92 10.44 -19.67 -1.88
C ASP A 92 10.58 -20.24 -0.45
N LYS A 93 9.62 -19.97 0.44
CA LYS A 93 9.55 -20.52 1.80
C LYS A 93 8.58 -21.69 1.94
N LEU A 94 7.74 -21.92 0.94
CA LEU A 94 6.69 -22.94 0.92
C LEU A 94 7.04 -24.06 -0.07
N GLY A 95 6.83 -25.31 0.31
CA GLY A 95 6.87 -26.41 -0.65
C GLY A 95 5.68 -26.33 -1.62
N ARG A 96 5.87 -26.75 -2.88
CA ARG A 96 4.79 -26.80 -3.90
C ARG A 96 3.57 -27.63 -3.46
N SER A 97 3.76 -28.62 -2.59
CA SER A 97 2.70 -29.46 -2.04
C SER A 97 1.70 -28.71 -1.17
N ALA A 98 2.02 -27.52 -0.66
CA ALA A 98 1.11 -26.73 0.18
C ALA A 98 0.05 -25.96 -0.63
N MET A 99 0.28 -25.75 -1.93
CA MET A 99 -0.55 -24.88 -2.77
C MET A 99 -2.02 -25.31 -2.90
N PRO A 100 -2.37 -26.61 -3.06
CA PRO A 100 -3.77 -27.02 -3.13
C PRO A 100 -4.57 -26.65 -1.87
N GLY A 101 -3.98 -26.85 -0.69
CA GLY A 101 -4.62 -26.50 0.59
C GLY A 101 -4.80 -24.99 0.75
N ILE A 102 -3.79 -24.21 0.35
CA ILE A 102 -3.84 -22.74 0.31
C ILE A 102 -4.97 -22.25 -0.60
N MET A 103 -5.08 -22.80 -1.81
CA MET A 103 -6.13 -22.38 -2.75
C MET A 103 -7.53 -22.73 -2.24
N ASN A 104 -7.69 -23.86 -1.55
CA ASN A 104 -8.95 -24.18 -0.89
C ASN A 104 -9.31 -23.13 0.19
N ASP A 105 -8.36 -22.77 1.06
CA ASP A 105 -8.57 -21.75 2.10
C ASP A 105 -8.95 -20.38 1.48
N VAL A 106 -8.25 -19.98 0.41
CA VAL A 106 -8.50 -18.74 -0.33
C VAL A 106 -9.90 -18.73 -0.94
N ASN A 107 -10.28 -19.83 -1.61
CA ASN A 107 -11.61 -19.96 -2.20
C ASN A 107 -12.71 -19.90 -1.14
N SER A 108 -12.53 -20.57 -0.01
CA SER A 108 -13.47 -20.50 1.12
C SER A 108 -13.56 -19.09 1.71
N PHE A 109 -12.44 -18.39 1.85
CA PHE A 109 -12.44 -17.01 2.33
C PHE A 109 -13.20 -16.08 1.40
N ILE A 110 -12.94 -16.18 0.08
CA ILE A 110 -13.63 -15.37 -0.94
C ILE A 110 -15.13 -15.69 -0.90
N ALA A 111 -15.51 -16.97 -0.97
CA ALA A 111 -16.92 -17.38 -0.94
C ALA A 111 -17.68 -16.80 0.28
N LEU A 112 -17.03 -16.72 1.44
CA LEU A 112 -17.63 -16.18 2.66
C LEU A 112 -17.69 -14.64 2.69
N ASN A 113 -16.72 -13.93 2.11
CA ASN A 113 -16.54 -12.49 2.32
C ASN A 113 -16.75 -11.62 1.06
N ASP A 114 -16.91 -12.21 -0.12
CA ASP A 114 -16.81 -11.49 -1.39
C ASP A 114 -17.78 -10.32 -1.51
N ALA A 115 -19.06 -10.54 -1.22
CA ALA A 115 -20.08 -9.49 -1.29
C ALA A 115 -19.74 -8.29 -0.39
N LYS A 116 -19.24 -8.56 0.82
CA LYS A 116 -18.88 -7.53 1.79
C LYS A 116 -17.62 -6.76 1.40
N ILE A 117 -16.61 -7.48 0.90
CA ILE A 117 -15.36 -6.87 0.43
C ILE A 117 -15.66 -5.96 -0.75
N ARG A 118 -16.37 -6.46 -1.77
CA ARG A 118 -16.72 -5.69 -2.97
C ARG A 118 -17.53 -4.44 -2.66
N ALA A 119 -18.50 -4.54 -1.74
CA ALA A 119 -19.28 -3.38 -1.31
C ALA A 119 -18.44 -2.29 -0.61
N GLY A 120 -17.29 -2.65 -0.02
CA GLY A 120 -16.41 -1.72 0.69
C GLY A 120 -15.34 -1.06 -0.19
N THR A 121 -14.97 -1.68 -1.32
CA THR A 121 -13.89 -1.24 -2.22
C THR A 121 -14.16 0.12 -2.88
N ASP A 122 -15.41 0.59 -2.88
CA ASP A 122 -15.80 1.92 -3.37
C ASP A 122 -15.44 3.09 -2.42
N SER A 123 -14.86 2.79 -1.25
CA SER A 123 -14.51 3.80 -0.25
C SER A 123 -13.42 4.76 -0.77
N LYS A 124 -13.87 5.98 -1.11
CA LYS A 124 -13.07 7.06 -1.67
C LYS A 124 -12.03 7.54 -0.67
N PHE A 125 -10.77 7.33 -0.99
CA PHE A 125 -9.67 8.00 -0.33
C PHE A 125 -8.77 8.66 -1.37
N ALA A 126 -9.15 9.89 -1.72
CA ALA A 126 -8.33 11.01 -2.17
C ALA A 126 -9.31 12.15 -2.48
N THR A 127 -9.38 13.15 -1.60
CA THR A 127 -10.19 14.37 -1.81
C THR A 127 -9.41 15.45 -2.57
N GLU A 128 -8.09 15.35 -2.62
CA GLU A 128 -7.21 16.33 -3.26
C GLU A 128 -6.70 15.83 -4.62
N LYS A 129 -6.71 16.72 -5.62
CA LYS A 129 -6.07 16.46 -6.92
C LYS A 129 -4.59 16.76 -6.80
N LEU A 130 -3.81 15.77 -6.40
CA LEU A 130 -2.37 15.91 -6.23
C LEU A 130 -1.65 15.81 -7.57
N ALA A 131 -0.66 16.66 -7.78
CA ALA A 131 0.24 16.59 -8.93
C ALA A 131 1.68 16.84 -8.50
N PRO A 132 2.66 16.12 -9.07
CA PRO A 132 4.06 16.45 -8.84
C PRO A 132 4.36 17.86 -9.38
N VAL A 133 5.27 18.58 -8.73
CA VAL A 133 5.80 19.86 -9.24
C VAL A 133 6.27 19.66 -10.68
N PRO A 134 5.85 20.50 -11.64
CA PRO A 134 6.35 20.43 -13.00
C PRO A 134 7.88 20.57 -13.03
N LYS A 135 8.57 19.61 -13.63
CA LYS A 135 10.04 19.61 -13.73
C LYS A 135 10.50 19.51 -15.16
N SER A 136 11.66 20.14 -15.44
CA SER A 136 12.37 19.99 -16.72
C SER A 136 13.14 18.66 -16.83
N LYS A 137 13.32 17.93 -15.71
CA LYS A 137 13.99 16.63 -15.65
C LYS A 137 13.18 15.65 -14.81
N ALA A 138 13.16 14.38 -15.22
CA ALA A 138 12.58 13.30 -14.44
C ALA A 138 13.26 13.21 -13.07
N TYR A 139 12.49 12.92 -12.03
CA TYR A 139 13.07 12.60 -10.73
C TYR A 139 13.88 11.30 -10.83
N LEU A 140 15.15 11.38 -10.45
CA LEU A 140 16.02 10.22 -10.29
C LEU A 140 16.35 10.09 -8.81
N PRO A 141 16.08 8.93 -8.18
CA PRO A 141 16.54 8.68 -6.82
C PRO A 141 18.08 8.70 -6.81
N PRO A 142 18.72 9.05 -5.67
CA PRO A 142 20.18 9.18 -5.59
C PRO A 142 20.97 7.95 -6.06
N SER A 143 20.40 6.76 -5.93
CA SER A 143 20.94 5.47 -6.35
C SER A 143 20.66 5.11 -7.82
N GLY A 144 19.94 5.94 -8.58
CA GLY A 144 19.50 5.63 -9.95
C GLY A 144 18.41 4.54 -10.06
N ARG A 145 18.08 3.87 -8.95
CA ARG A 145 16.93 2.97 -8.79
C ARG A 145 16.18 3.32 -7.52
N PHE A 146 14.85 3.32 -7.59
CA PHE A 146 13.98 3.67 -6.46
C PHE A 146 14.07 2.63 -5.36
N ALA A 147 13.99 1.34 -5.71
CA ALA A 147 14.22 0.26 -4.76
C ALA A 147 14.57 -1.04 -5.51
N PRO A 148 15.19 -2.02 -4.84
CA PRO A 148 15.42 -3.35 -5.42
C PRO A 148 14.14 -4.19 -5.54
N ARG A 149 13.01 -3.70 -5.03
CA ARG A 149 11.75 -4.43 -4.84
C ARG A 149 10.55 -3.56 -5.16
N ALA A 150 9.53 -4.15 -5.78
CA ALA A 150 8.23 -3.53 -5.90
C ALA A 150 7.56 -3.42 -4.52
N GLY A 151 6.69 -2.43 -4.33
CA GLY A 151 6.02 -2.21 -3.06
C GLY A 151 5.28 -0.88 -3.02
N PHE A 152 4.87 -0.47 -1.82
CA PHE A 152 4.19 0.81 -1.64
C PHE A 152 4.43 1.41 -0.26
N ALA A 153 4.18 2.71 -0.17
CA ALA A 153 4.25 3.48 1.05
C ALA A 153 3.00 4.35 1.21
N ASP A 154 2.54 4.48 2.45
CA ASP A 154 1.44 5.38 2.81
C ASP A 154 2.02 6.66 3.40
N CYS A 155 1.73 7.79 2.76
CA CYS A 155 2.12 9.10 3.24
C CYS A 155 0.91 9.95 3.63
N LEU A 156 1.03 10.72 4.70
CA LEU A 156 0.18 11.87 4.99
C LEU A 156 0.92 13.13 4.54
N LEU A 157 0.29 13.94 3.69
CA LEU A 157 0.85 15.17 3.16
C LEU A 157 0.09 16.34 3.78
N ALA A 158 0.80 17.34 4.29
CA ALA A 158 0.23 18.63 4.69
C ALA A 158 0.56 19.69 3.63
N PHE A 159 -0.42 20.48 3.24
CA PHE A 159 -0.29 21.56 2.28
C PHE A 159 -0.65 22.91 2.92
N ASN A 160 0.12 23.92 2.54
CA ASN A 160 -0.19 25.32 2.79
C ASN A 160 -1.37 25.79 1.91
N ALA A 161 -1.90 26.97 2.21
CA ALA A 161 -3.00 27.57 1.45
C ALA A 161 -2.66 27.84 -0.03
N ASP A 162 -1.38 28.10 -0.33
CA ASP A 162 -0.87 28.30 -1.69
C ASP A 162 -0.69 26.99 -2.48
N GLY A 163 -0.97 25.83 -1.86
CA GLY A 163 -0.83 24.52 -2.48
C GLY A 163 0.59 23.93 -2.40
N SER A 164 1.55 24.66 -1.82
CA SER A 164 2.87 24.13 -1.52
C SER A 164 2.82 23.12 -0.38
N LEU A 165 3.75 22.17 -0.39
CA LEU A 165 3.85 21.14 0.62
C LEU A 165 4.53 21.70 1.88
N ALA A 166 3.87 21.54 3.02
CA ALA A 166 4.39 21.92 4.34
C ALA A 166 5.17 20.77 5.00
N ASP A 167 4.63 19.54 4.94
CA ASP A 167 5.28 18.36 5.50
C ASP A 167 4.77 17.06 4.85
N VAL A 168 5.53 15.98 5.03
CA VAL A 168 5.20 14.61 4.64
C VAL A 168 5.54 13.66 5.78
N TRP A 169 4.54 12.95 6.29
CA TRP A 169 4.71 11.87 7.26
C TRP A 169 4.56 10.52 6.58
N LEU A 170 5.61 9.69 6.65
CA LEU A 170 5.53 8.28 6.31
C LEU A 170 4.76 7.55 7.42
N LEU A 171 3.60 7.01 7.07
CA LEU A 171 2.74 6.27 7.98
C LEU A 171 3.13 4.79 8.02
N ASP A 172 3.45 4.22 6.87
CA ASP A 172 3.80 2.81 6.71
C ASP A 172 4.41 2.53 5.33
N SER A 173 5.11 1.41 5.20
CA SER A 173 5.59 0.90 3.92
C SER A 173 5.77 -0.61 3.90
N VAL A 174 5.57 -1.20 2.74
CA VAL A 174 5.82 -2.63 2.47
C VAL A 174 6.56 -2.78 1.14
N PRO A 175 7.54 -3.71 1.05
CA PRO A 175 7.82 -4.78 2.01
C PRO A 175 8.65 -4.37 3.22
N ASP A 176 9.32 -3.21 3.17
CA ASP A 176 10.24 -2.80 4.22
C ASP A 176 10.23 -1.26 4.45
N PRO A 177 10.78 -0.80 5.59
CA PRO A 177 10.88 0.63 5.90
C PRO A 177 11.77 1.43 4.95
N GLU A 178 12.81 0.83 4.36
CA GLU A 178 13.76 1.52 3.50
C GLU A 178 13.09 2.00 2.21
N LEU A 179 12.23 1.16 1.62
CA LEU A 179 11.38 1.57 0.50
C LEU A 179 10.53 2.79 0.89
N GLY A 180 9.94 2.80 2.07
CA GLY A 180 9.12 3.91 2.56
C GLY A 180 9.87 5.22 2.63
N VAL A 181 11.13 5.20 3.09
CA VAL A 181 11.99 6.39 3.13
C VAL A 181 12.22 6.93 1.71
N THR A 182 12.46 6.07 0.72
CA THR A 182 12.64 6.51 -0.66
C THR A 182 11.34 7.08 -1.25
N LEU A 183 10.21 6.39 -1.09
CA LEU A 183 8.92 6.84 -1.64
C LEU A 183 8.43 8.12 -0.97
N ARG A 184 8.72 8.33 0.31
CA ARG A 184 8.49 9.61 0.98
C ARG A 184 9.19 10.77 0.28
N ARG A 185 10.43 10.58 -0.20
CA ARG A 185 11.14 11.65 -0.95
C ARG A 185 10.44 12.01 -2.25
N TYR A 186 9.84 11.04 -2.92
CA TYR A 186 9.00 11.33 -4.08
C TYR A 186 7.70 12.05 -3.69
N ALA A 187 7.11 11.70 -2.55
CA ALA A 187 5.94 12.40 -2.01
C ALA A 187 6.22 13.88 -1.71
N GLN A 188 7.48 14.22 -1.37
CA GLN A 188 7.91 15.60 -1.11
C GLN A 188 7.81 16.50 -2.34
N GLU A 189 7.58 15.92 -3.51
CA GLU A 189 7.46 16.65 -4.78
C GLU A 189 6.02 16.96 -5.15
N MET A 190 5.05 16.61 -4.31
CA MET A 190 3.63 16.83 -4.60
C MET A 190 3.20 18.26 -4.29
N THR A 191 2.23 18.73 -5.05
CA THR A 191 1.50 19.98 -4.84
C THR A 191 0.00 19.71 -4.88
N ALA A 192 -0.76 20.61 -4.26
CA ALA A 192 -2.21 20.67 -4.37
C ALA A 192 -2.63 21.99 -5.05
N PRO A 193 -3.83 22.07 -5.62
CA PRO A 193 -4.36 23.34 -6.13
C PRO A 193 -4.41 24.37 -4.99
N PRO A 194 -4.07 25.65 -5.24
CA PRO A 194 -4.17 26.70 -4.24
C PRO A 194 -5.63 26.88 -3.81
N MET A 195 -5.82 27.30 -2.57
CA MET A 195 -7.15 27.62 -2.05
C MET A 195 -7.67 28.92 -2.69
N ALA A 196 -9.00 29.04 -2.77
CA ALA A 196 -9.63 30.31 -3.13
C ALA A 196 -9.25 31.41 -2.13
N ALA A 197 -9.13 32.64 -2.62
CA ALA A 197 -8.81 33.79 -1.78
C ALA A 197 -9.81 33.91 -0.61
N GLY A 198 -9.30 34.00 0.62
CA GLY A 198 -10.12 34.13 1.85
C GLY A 198 -10.39 32.83 2.61
N ALA A 199 -9.92 31.67 2.15
CA ALA A 199 -10.24 30.38 2.77
C ALA A 199 -9.44 30.02 4.06
N GLY A 200 -8.78 30.99 4.70
CA GLY A 200 -7.99 30.78 5.91
C GLY A 200 -6.59 30.18 5.66
N SER A 201 -5.79 30.07 6.73
CA SER A 201 -4.38 29.64 6.68
C SER A 201 -4.14 28.23 7.24
N ALA A 202 -5.20 27.47 7.50
CA ALA A 202 -5.08 26.13 8.07
C ALA A 202 -4.42 25.15 7.08
N LEU A 203 -3.61 24.22 7.60
CA LEU A 203 -3.03 23.15 6.80
C LEU A 203 -4.13 22.21 6.27
N ARG A 204 -4.01 21.85 5.00
CA ARG A 204 -4.85 20.81 4.37
C ARG A 204 -4.09 19.50 4.32
N TYR A 205 -4.78 18.40 4.57
CA TYR A 205 -4.17 17.08 4.65
C TYR A 205 -4.69 16.15 3.56
N ALA A 206 -3.79 15.38 2.96
CA ALA A 206 -4.13 14.30 2.03
C ALA A 206 -3.39 13.02 2.40
N TRP A 207 -4.09 11.90 2.43
CA TRP A 207 -3.45 10.58 2.46
C TRP A 207 -3.18 10.13 1.02
N MET A 208 -1.95 9.70 0.77
CA MET A 208 -1.49 9.29 -0.55
C MET A 208 -0.74 7.95 -0.43
N PRO A 209 -1.33 6.83 -0.91
CA PRO A 209 -0.57 5.64 -1.19
C PRO A 209 0.31 5.86 -2.43
N ILE A 210 1.60 5.58 -2.31
CA ILE A 210 2.59 5.69 -3.39
C ILE A 210 3.04 4.28 -3.70
N MET A 211 2.85 3.86 -4.95
CA MET A 211 3.20 2.52 -5.40
C MET A 211 4.43 2.61 -6.29
N TYR A 212 5.35 1.68 -6.10
CA TYR A 212 6.54 1.52 -6.93
C TYR A 212 6.59 0.11 -7.48
N ASP A 213 6.76 0.03 -8.80
CA ASP A 213 7.05 -1.17 -9.54
C ASP A 213 8.08 -0.79 -10.61
N ASP A 214 9.10 -1.62 -10.80
CA ASP A 214 10.11 -1.45 -11.85
C ASP A 214 9.76 -2.19 -13.14
N GLY A 215 8.59 -2.83 -13.18
CA GLY A 215 8.02 -3.44 -14.38
C GLY A 215 8.72 -4.74 -14.78
N ARG A 216 9.47 -5.37 -13.86
CA ARG A 216 10.13 -6.68 -14.08
C ARG A 216 9.14 -7.80 -14.38
N TYR A 217 7.91 -7.70 -13.88
CA TYR A 217 6.84 -8.66 -14.17
C TYR A 217 5.70 -7.93 -14.90
N ARG A 218 5.32 -8.43 -16.07
CA ARG A 218 4.19 -7.92 -16.85
C ARG A 218 3.40 -9.10 -17.40
N ALA A 219 2.09 -9.14 -17.13
CA ALA A 219 1.20 -10.03 -17.85
C ALA A 219 0.62 -9.29 -19.06
N ALA A 220 0.91 -9.77 -20.27
CA ALA A 220 0.22 -9.30 -21.46
C ALA A 220 -1.11 -10.06 -21.58
N VAL A 221 -2.23 -9.34 -21.53
CA VAL A 221 -3.51 -9.91 -21.96
C VAL A 221 -3.51 -9.86 -23.48
N VAL A 222 -3.31 -11.02 -24.12
CA VAL A 222 -3.48 -11.16 -25.57
C VAL A 222 -4.99 -11.22 -25.82
N HIS A 223 -5.50 -10.29 -26.60
CA HIS A 223 -6.89 -10.27 -27.07
C HIS A 223 -7.06 -11.15 -28.31
#